data_AF-A0A0X3P1N3-F1
#
_entry.id   AF-A0A0X3P1N3-F1
#
_cell.length_a   1.000
_cell.length_b   1.000
_cell.length_c   1.000
_cell.angle_alpha   90.00
_cell.angle_beta   90.00
_cell.angle_gamma   90.00
#
_symmetry.space_group_name_H-M   'P 1'
#
loop_
_entity.id
_entity.type
_entity.pdbx_description
1 polymer ?
#
loop_
_entity_poly.entity_id
_entity_poly.type
_entity_poly.pdbx_seq_one_letter_code
_entity_poly.pdbx_strand_id
1 'polypeptide(L)'
;MSGDAAFEEPTYSFNEQAKNVLRVVVKIPGMRSSAVLRFKNFLPQMDREVDNGRAQVNFQTRGFSFCFFGSGELQGKRYCLTVKDLPNDILPAKCNCEPHDGEFFILLKKAVPGSWMNALVEGLKTAPPDELHGDSSTIPCS
;
A
#
# COMPACT_ATOMS: atom_id res chain seq x y z
N MET A 1 -27.35 7.06 -9.65
CA MET A 1 -27.49 6.00 -8.63
C MET A 1 -26.11 5.78 -8.04
N SER A 2 -25.88 6.27 -6.82
CA SER A 2 -24.61 6.07 -6.11
C SER A 2 -24.63 4.66 -5.55
N GLY A 3 -24.11 3.70 -6.32
CA GLY A 3 -23.89 2.35 -5.81
C GLY A 3 -22.68 2.42 -4.88
N ASP A 4 -22.89 2.23 -3.59
CA ASP A 4 -21.80 2.10 -2.62
C ASP A 4 -20.87 0.97 -3.07
N ALA A 5 -19.57 1.27 -3.18
CA ALA A 5 -18.58 0.27 -3.52
C ALA A 5 -18.54 -0.79 -2.40
N ALA A 6 -18.68 -2.06 -2.77
CA ALA A 6 -18.57 -3.17 -1.84
C ALA A 6 -17.15 -3.19 -1.26
N PHE A 7 -17.06 -3.11 0.06
CA PHE A 7 -15.80 -3.28 0.77
C PHE A 7 -15.40 -4.75 0.76
N GLU A 8 -14.21 -5.04 0.26
CA GLU A 8 -13.56 -6.35 0.32
C GLU A 8 -12.30 -6.23 1.19
N GLU A 9 -12.18 -7.08 2.22
CA GLU A 9 -10.96 -7.12 3.02
C GLU A 9 -9.84 -7.79 2.20
N PRO A 10 -8.73 -7.09 1.93
CA PRO A 10 -7.65 -7.67 1.15
C PRO A 10 -6.87 -8.68 1.99
N THR A 11 -6.59 -9.85 1.43
CA THR A 11 -5.57 -10.74 2.00
C THR A 11 -4.18 -10.09 1.86
N TYR A 12 -3.34 -10.22 2.88
CA TYR A 12 -1.99 -9.66 2.86
C TYR A 12 -0.96 -10.65 3.43
N SER A 13 0.30 -10.40 3.10
CA SER A 13 1.45 -11.06 3.72
C SER A 13 2.58 -10.04 3.91
N PHE A 14 3.65 -10.42 4.62
CA PHE A 14 4.81 -9.55 4.78
C PHE A 14 6.10 -10.34 4.88
N ASN A 15 7.20 -9.70 4.50
CA ASN A 15 8.54 -10.26 4.63
C ASN A 15 9.59 -9.15 4.71
N GLU A 16 10.78 -9.47 5.21
CA GLU A 16 11.90 -8.53 5.20
C GLU A 16 12.60 -8.59 3.85
N GLN A 17 12.58 -7.47 3.12
CA GLN A 17 13.29 -7.36 1.85
C GLN A 17 14.76 -6.97 2.09
N ALA A 18 15.01 -6.19 3.13
CA ALA A 18 16.35 -5.81 3.58
C ALA A 18 16.33 -5.55 5.09
N LYS A 19 17.51 -5.41 5.71
CA LYS A 19 17.63 -5.13 7.16
C LYS A 19 16.82 -3.91 7.63
N ASN A 20 16.56 -2.95 6.76
CA ASN A 20 15.82 -1.73 7.05
C ASN A 20 14.55 -1.56 6.21
N VAL A 21 14.07 -2.62 5.54
CA VAL A 21 12.85 -2.58 4.71
C VAL A 21 11.99 -3.79 5.03
N LEU A 22 10.78 -3.53 5.55
CA LEU A 22 9.71 -4.51 5.60
C LEU A 22 8.83 -4.30 4.36
N ARG A 23 8.59 -5.36 3.60
CA ARG A 23 7.62 -5.35 2.51
C ARG A 23 6.32 -5.99 2.99
N VAL A 24 5.22 -5.28 2.81
CA VAL A 24 3.86 -5.81 2.98
C VAL A 24 3.26 -6.00 1.59
N VAL A 25 2.79 -7.20 1.28
CA VAL A 25 2.16 -7.55 0.00
C VAL A 25 0.66 -7.59 0.21
N VAL A 26 -0.07 -6.70 -0.45
CA VAL A 26 -1.53 -6.59 -0.36
C VAL A 26 -2.13 -7.13 -1.66
N LYS A 27 -2.90 -8.22 -1.61
CA LYS A 27 -3.46 -8.84 -2.80
C LYS A 27 -4.76 -8.18 -3.22
N ILE A 28 -4.83 -7.79 -4.50
CA ILE A 28 -5.99 -7.21 -5.17
C ILE A 28 -6.30 -8.07 -6.41
N PRO A 29 -7.08 -9.15 -6.27
CA PRO A 29 -7.34 -10.07 -7.39
C PRO A 29 -7.91 -9.36 -8.62
N GLY A 30 -7.32 -9.62 -9.79
CA GLY A 30 -7.73 -9.00 -11.05
C GLY A 30 -7.20 -7.59 -11.29
N MET A 31 -6.39 -7.02 -10.39
CA MET A 31 -5.70 -5.76 -10.67
C MET A 31 -4.66 -5.95 -11.77
N ARG A 32 -4.62 -5.02 -12.73
CA ARG A 32 -3.59 -4.96 -13.77
C ARG A 32 -2.71 -3.75 -13.58
N SER A 33 -1.43 -3.92 -13.84
CA SER A 33 -0.43 -2.87 -13.84
C SER A 33 0.34 -2.86 -15.17
N SER A 34 0.58 -1.67 -15.71
CA SER A 34 1.37 -1.49 -16.91
C SER A 34 2.66 -0.74 -16.61
N ALA A 35 3.74 -1.12 -17.27
CA ALA A 35 4.99 -0.37 -17.21
C ALA A 35 4.85 0.93 -18.01
N VAL A 36 5.13 2.06 -17.38
CA VAL A 36 5.04 3.38 -18.00
C VAL A 36 6.41 4.05 -17.96
N LEU A 37 6.83 4.57 -19.11
CA LEU A 37 8.06 5.34 -19.20
C LEU A 37 7.78 6.79 -18.77
N ARG A 38 8.38 7.22 -17.66
CA ARG A 38 8.33 8.61 -17.19
C ARG A 38 9.69 9.27 -17.33
N PHE A 39 9.71 10.54 -17.73
CA PHE A 39 10.93 11.33 -17.78
C PHE A 39 11.02 12.22 -16.54
N LYS A 40 11.90 11.86 -15.59
CA LYS A 40 12.22 12.68 -14.42
C LYS A 40 13.63 13.23 -14.58
N ASN A 41 13.80 14.54 -14.45
CA ASN A 41 15.12 15.21 -14.48
C ASN A 41 16.01 14.75 -15.66
N PHE A 42 15.41 14.63 -16.86
CA PHE A 42 16.08 14.22 -18.11
C PHE A 42 16.53 12.74 -18.21
N LEU A 43 16.21 11.89 -17.23
CA LEU A 43 16.45 10.45 -17.32
C LEU A 43 15.13 9.69 -17.49
N PRO A 44 15.03 8.76 -18.45
CA PRO A 44 13.90 7.85 -18.53
C PRO A 44 13.92 6.91 -17.33
N GLN A 45 12.81 6.86 -16.61
CA GLN A 45 12.56 5.94 -15.52
C GLN A 45 11.36 5.07 -15.91
N MET A 46 11.48 3.76 -15.73
CA MET A 46 10.34 2.85 -15.83
C MET A 46 9.64 2.82 -14.48
N ASP A 47 8.39 3.28 -14.46
CA ASP A 47 7.48 3.17 -13.33
C ASP A 47 6.35 2.19 -13.69
N ARG A 48 5.45 1.90 -12.74
CA ARG A 48 4.27 1.09 -12.99
C ARG A 48 3.02 1.85 -12.58
N GLU A 49 2.02 1.82 -13.44
CA GLU A 49 0.72 2.41 -13.16
C GLU A 49 -0.35 1.32 -13.08
N VAL A 50 -1.43 1.63 -12.37
CA VAL A 50 -2.60 0.75 -12.24
C VAL A 50 -3.56 1.05 -13.40
N ASP A 51 -3.94 0.02 -14.14
CA ASP A 51 -4.79 0.20 -15.34
C ASP A 51 -6.30 0.23 -15.02
N ASN A 52 -6.71 -0.46 -13.95
CA ASN A 52 -8.11 -0.70 -13.60
C ASN A 52 -8.43 -0.30 -12.15
N GLY A 53 -7.85 0.80 -11.70
CA GLY A 53 -8.19 1.42 -10.42
C GLY A 53 -7.27 2.54 -10.02
N ARG A 54 -7.38 2.95 -8.76
CA ARG A 54 -6.46 3.89 -8.11
C ARG A 54 -6.18 3.45 -6.69
N ALA A 55 -4.95 3.63 -6.23
CA ALA A 55 -4.57 3.39 -4.85
C ALA A 55 -4.25 4.71 -4.13
N GLN A 56 -4.62 4.76 -2.86
CA GLN A 56 -4.22 5.80 -1.92
C GLN A 56 -3.48 5.12 -0.77
N VAL A 57 -2.34 5.69 -0.40
CA VAL A 57 -1.57 5.24 0.76
C VAL A 57 -1.22 6.45 1.62
N ASN A 58 -1.32 6.27 2.94
CA ASN A 58 -0.85 7.23 3.92
C ASN A 58 0.06 6.53 4.93
N PHE A 59 1.30 6.98 5.02
CA PHE A 59 2.30 6.44 5.93
C PHE A 59 2.37 7.27 7.20
N GLN A 60 2.38 6.60 8.35
CA GLN A 60 2.49 7.19 9.67
C GLN A 60 3.70 6.61 10.40
N THR A 61 4.18 7.26 11.46
CA THR A 61 5.39 6.84 12.18
C THR A 61 5.38 5.37 12.61
N ARG A 62 4.21 4.82 12.99
CA ARG A 62 4.07 3.42 13.44
C ARG A 62 2.93 2.68 12.73
N GLY A 63 2.64 3.04 11.49
CA GLY A 63 1.55 2.42 10.75
C GLY A 63 1.39 2.95 9.34
N PHE A 64 0.39 2.43 8.65
CA PHE A 64 -0.03 2.96 7.37
C PHE A 64 -1.50 2.64 7.13
N SER A 65 -2.12 3.39 6.23
CA SER A 65 -3.41 3.04 5.63
C SER A 65 -3.27 2.95 4.13
N PHE A 66 -3.89 1.95 3.54
CA PHE A 66 -3.93 1.69 2.12
C PHE A 66 -5.39 1.50 1.71
N CYS A 67 -5.81 2.12 0.62
CA CYS A 67 -7.10 1.88 0.00
C CYS A 67 -6.96 1.86 -1.52
N PHE A 68 -7.45 0.79 -2.13
CA PHE A 68 -7.63 0.66 -3.57
C PHE A 68 -9.10 0.82 -3.93
N PHE A 69 -9.35 1.61 -4.97
CA PHE A 69 -10.67 1.82 -5.57
C PHE A 69 -10.63 1.31 -6.99
N GLY A 70 -11.37 0.23 -7.27
CA GLY A 70 -11.40 -0.39 -8.57
C GLY A 70 -12.17 0.42 -9.62
N SER A 71 -11.73 0.31 -10.87
CA SER A 71 -12.40 0.83 -12.05
C SER A 71 -12.47 -0.25 -13.14
N GLY A 72 -13.25 -0.03 -14.20
CA GLY A 72 -13.41 -1.00 -15.28
C GLY A 72 -13.92 -2.35 -14.78
N GLU A 73 -13.14 -3.41 -14.96
CA GLU A 73 -13.48 -4.77 -14.49
C GLU A 73 -13.56 -4.88 -12.95
N LEU A 74 -12.93 -3.95 -12.22
CA LEU A 74 -12.99 -3.88 -10.76
C LEU A 74 -13.95 -2.79 -10.26
N GLN A 75 -14.78 -2.21 -11.13
CA GLN A 75 -15.72 -1.16 -10.75
C GLN A 75 -16.62 -1.60 -9.58
N GLY A 76 -16.71 -0.76 -8.55
CA GLY A 76 -17.52 -1.04 -7.36
C GLY A 76 -16.85 -1.92 -6.31
N LYS A 77 -15.58 -2.33 -6.51
CA LYS A 77 -14.78 -3.00 -5.48
C LYS A 77 -13.87 -2.00 -4.77
N ARG A 78 -13.82 -2.07 -3.44
CA ARG A 78 -12.91 -1.27 -2.60
C ARG A 78 -12.14 -2.19 -1.66
N TYR A 79 -10.82 -2.14 -1.71
CA TYR A 79 -9.95 -2.91 -0.82
C TYR A 79 -9.17 -1.96 0.08
N CYS A 80 -9.35 -2.05 1.39
CA CYS A 80 -8.60 -1.22 2.33
C CYS A 80 -7.90 -2.05 3.39
N LEU A 81 -6.68 -1.66 3.73
CA LEU A 81 -5.87 -2.23 4.80
C LEU A 81 -5.29 -1.10 5.64
N THR A 82 -5.63 -1.11 6.93
CA THR A 82 -5.03 -0.19 7.91
C THR A 82 -4.21 -0.99 8.88
N VAL A 83 -2.92 -0.68 8.99
CA VAL A 83 -1.99 -1.29 9.95
C VAL A 83 -1.58 -0.26 10.98
N LYS A 84 -1.72 -0.61 12.26
CA LYS A 84 -1.36 0.22 13.41
C LYS A 84 -0.31 -0.50 14.26
N ASP A 85 0.31 0.23 15.19
CA ASP A 85 1.23 -0.31 16.20
C ASP A 85 2.39 -1.17 15.67
N LEU A 86 3.05 -0.73 14.59
CA LEU A 86 4.26 -1.39 14.09
C LEU A 86 5.32 -1.53 15.21
N PRO A 87 6.16 -2.58 15.19
CA PRO A 87 7.10 -2.87 16.28
C PRO A 87 8.01 -1.70 16.67
N ASN A 88 8.43 -0.90 15.68
CA ASN A 88 9.21 0.32 15.84
C ASN A 88 8.83 1.34 14.76
N ASP A 89 9.41 2.53 14.86
CA ASP A 89 9.16 3.61 13.93
C ASP A 89 9.65 3.28 12.51
N ILE A 90 8.87 3.77 11.54
CA ILE A 90 9.25 3.87 10.13
C ILE A 90 9.61 5.33 9.81
N LEU A 91 10.16 5.55 8.62
CA LEU A 91 10.42 6.86 8.06
C LEU A 91 9.39 7.12 6.94
N PRO A 92 8.23 7.74 7.23
CA PRO A 92 7.12 7.84 6.28
C PRO A 92 7.52 8.44 4.93
N ALA A 93 8.33 9.50 4.94
CA ALA A 93 8.84 10.17 3.74
C ALA A 93 9.77 9.30 2.86
N LYS A 94 10.18 8.13 3.34
CA LYS A 94 11.01 7.15 2.61
C LYS A 94 10.29 5.83 2.36
N CYS A 95 9.02 5.72 2.76
CA CYS A 95 8.20 4.56 2.44
C CYS A 95 7.65 4.70 1.02
N ASN A 96 7.33 3.56 0.39
CA ASN A 96 6.83 3.54 -0.98
C ASN A 96 5.69 2.55 -1.17
N CYS A 97 4.92 2.71 -2.24
CA CYS A 97 3.83 1.84 -2.67
C CYS A 97 4.01 1.55 -4.15
N GLU A 98 4.23 0.28 -4.50
CA GLU A 98 4.56 -0.16 -5.87
C GLU A 98 3.47 -1.12 -6.38
N PRO A 99 2.80 -0.81 -7.50
CA PRO A 99 1.81 -1.71 -8.09
C PRO A 99 2.46 -2.86 -8.87
N HIS A 100 1.90 -4.05 -8.70
CA HIS A 100 2.22 -5.27 -9.44
C HIS A 100 0.93 -5.97 -9.87
N ASP A 101 0.97 -6.84 -10.88
CA ASP A 101 -0.25 -7.51 -11.32
C ASP A 101 -0.85 -8.34 -10.18
N GLY A 102 -2.10 -8.03 -9.83
CA GLY A 102 -2.83 -8.67 -8.73
C GLY A 102 -2.44 -8.24 -7.32
N GLU A 103 -1.47 -7.34 -7.12
CA GLU A 103 -1.00 -6.97 -5.77
C GLU A 103 -0.30 -5.61 -5.68
N PHE A 104 -0.22 -5.05 -4.47
CA PHE A 104 0.65 -3.91 -4.15
C PHE A 104 1.76 -4.32 -3.19
N PHE A 105 2.95 -3.79 -3.43
CA PHE A 105 4.05 -3.83 -2.46
C PHE A 105 4.09 -2.51 -1.70
N ILE A 106 3.77 -2.59 -0.40
CA ILE A 106 3.95 -1.48 0.53
C ILE A 106 5.32 -1.64 1.19
N LEU A 107 6.25 -0.77 0.83
CA LEU A 107 7.64 -0.80 1.29
C LEU A 107 7.82 0.15 2.47
N LEU A 108 7.95 -0.42 3.66
CA LEU A 108 8.11 0.32 4.90
C LEU A 108 9.60 0.48 5.24
N LYS A 109 10.09 1.71 5.19
CA LYS A 109 11.46 2.05 5.58
C LYS A 109 11.58 2.14 7.10
N LYS A 110 12.23 1.17 7.73
CA LYS A 110 12.46 1.17 9.18
C LYS A 110 13.40 2.31 9.58
N ALA A 111 13.08 3.03 10.67
CA ALA A 111 13.96 4.05 11.22
C ALA A 111 15.24 3.44 11.82
N VAL A 112 15.10 2.29 12.47
CA VAL A 112 16.21 1.49 13.01
C VAL A 112 16.32 0.18 12.23
N PRO A 113 17.48 -0.14 11.62
CA PRO A 113 17.72 -1.43 10.98
C PRO A 113 17.64 -2.58 12.01
N GLY A 114 17.03 -3.69 11.62
CA GLY A 114 16.86 -4.85 12.48
C GLY A 114 15.70 -5.72 12.02
N SER A 115 15.67 -6.98 12.47
CA SER A 115 14.58 -7.88 12.14
C SER A 115 13.35 -7.60 13.00
N TRP A 116 12.18 -7.62 12.38
CA TRP A 116 10.88 -7.50 13.05
C TRP A 116 10.11 -8.83 13.07
N MET A 117 10.62 -9.89 12.43
CA MET A 117 9.86 -11.13 12.24
C MET A 117 9.41 -11.77 13.55
N ASN A 118 10.26 -11.75 14.59
CA ASN A 118 9.88 -12.28 15.91
C ASN A 118 8.77 -11.45 16.58
N ALA A 119 8.80 -10.13 16.41
CA ALA A 119 7.79 -9.24 16.95
C ALA A 119 6.45 -9.32 16.18
N LEU A 120 6.48 -9.86 14.97
CA LEU A 120 5.34 -9.98 14.06
C LEU A 120 4.87 -11.43 13.91
N VAL A 121 5.18 -12.32 14.86
CA VAL A 121 4.78 -13.73 14.79
C VAL A 121 3.26 -13.91 14.73
N GLU A 122 2.52 -13.03 15.41
CA GLU A 122 1.05 -12.97 15.40
C GLU A 122 0.48 -12.17 14.21
N GLY A 123 1.34 -11.69 13.30
CA GLY A 123 0.97 -10.88 12.16
C GLY A 123 0.99 -9.36 12.42
N LEU A 124 0.46 -8.60 11.46
CA LEU A 124 0.32 -7.15 11.58
C LEU A 124 -0.99 -6.82 12.29
N LYS A 125 -0.95 -5.87 13.22
CA LYS A 125 -2.17 -5.39 13.88
C LYS A 125 -2.98 -4.52 12.92
N THR A 126 -4.10 -5.05 12.45
CA THR A 126 -5.00 -4.35 11.54
C THR A 126 -6.11 -3.63 12.29
N ALA A 127 -6.64 -2.57 11.67
CA ALA A 127 -7.83 -1.87 12.12
C ALA A 127 -8.88 -1.83 11.00
N PRO A 128 -10.18 -1.68 11.33
CA PRO A 128 -11.20 -1.44 10.34
C PRO A 128 -10.86 -0.23 9.46
N PRO A 129 -11.40 -0.15 8.23
CA PRO A 129 -11.29 1.07 7.43
C PRO A 129 -11.98 2.20 8.18
N ASP A 130 -11.22 3.19 8.65
CA ASP A 130 -11.79 4.41 9.23
C ASP A 130 -12.64 5.09 8.12
N GLU A 131 -13.90 5.46 8.41
CA GLU A 131 -14.72 6.27 7.51
C GLU A 131 -14.04 7.64 7.36
N LEU A 132 -13.22 7.79 6.31
CA LEU A 132 -12.41 8.96 5.98
C LEU A 132 -13.10 10.29 6.36
N HIS A 133 -12.75 10.82 7.54
CA HIS A 133 -12.90 12.24 7.83
C HIS A 133 -11.65 12.94 7.29
N GLY A 134 -11.90 13.99 6.51
CA GLY A 134 -10.92 14.71 5.72
C GLY A 134 -9.71 15.22 6.50
N ASP A 135 -8.67 15.50 5.73
CA ASP A 135 -7.39 16.10 6.11
C ASP A 135 -6.28 15.10 6.48
N SER A 136 -5.70 14.47 5.45
CA SER A 136 -4.31 14.06 5.53
C SER A 136 -3.67 13.93 4.15
N SER A 137 -2.47 14.50 4.00
CA SER A 137 -1.65 14.54 2.80
C SER A 137 -1.59 13.17 2.10
N THR A 138 -2.34 13.04 1.01
CA THR A 138 -2.43 11.80 0.23
C THR A 138 -1.25 11.72 -0.72
N ILE A 139 -0.47 10.64 -0.64
CA ILE A 139 0.56 10.34 -1.64
C ILE A 139 -0.05 9.37 -2.66
N PRO A 140 -0.16 9.74 -3.95
CA PRO A 140 -0.54 8.77 -4.97
C PRO A 140 0.56 7.71 -5.09
N CYS A 141 0.17 6.43 -5.13
CA CYS A 141 1.13 5.38 -5.52
C CYS A 141 1.58 5.68 -6.96
N SER A 142 2.89 5.75 -7.18
CA SER A 142 3.53 6.19 -8.43
C SER A 142 3.96 5.07 -9.33
#